data_AF-A0A7R7ZKG5-F1
#
_entry.id   AF-A0A7R7ZKG5-F1
#
_cell.length_a   1.000
_cell.length_b   1.000
_cell.length_c   1.000
_cell.angle_alpha   90.00
_cell.angle_beta   90.00
_cell.angle_gamma   90.00
#
_symmetry.space_group_name_H-M   'P 1'
#
loop_
_entity.id
_entity.type
_entity.pdbx_description
1 polymer ?
#
loop_
_entity_poly.entity_id
_entity_poly.type
_entity_poly.pdbx_seq_one_letter_code
_entity_poly.pdbx_strand_id
1 'polypeptide(L)'
;MTDRPDPSVPVTNSVYLVEASVISLKQAWDLKDFAQDVSWILATCYPETIDRIFVCNVSSYITTIWGVLKKFVDPVTAEKIVFLKSNDVSPTLEKYIDPENIPSQLGGRFTFTNGMLPDLDTGIRNALHWTTPSDGSDTGSLPPGPIKWVQDEGGRREAVATGSVGGLQRTERVAVLGS
;
A
#
# COMPACT_ATOMS: atom_id res chain seq x y z
N MET A 1 -3.93 12.83 13.89
CA MET A 1 -4.44 11.45 14.00
C MET A 1 -4.24 10.98 15.43
N THR A 2 -5.31 11.03 16.22
CA THR A 2 -5.36 10.54 17.61
C THR A 2 -6.28 9.32 17.75
N ASP A 3 -6.73 8.81 16.62
CA ASP A 3 -7.81 7.84 16.43
C ASP A 3 -7.33 6.38 16.43
N ARG A 4 -6.04 6.16 16.70
CA ARG A 4 -5.45 4.84 16.90
C ARG A 4 -4.97 4.66 18.36
N PRO A 5 -4.79 3.42 18.83
CA PRO A 5 -4.44 3.14 20.23
C PRO A 5 -3.23 3.92 20.76
N ASP A 6 -2.17 4.03 19.95
CA ASP A 6 -0.91 4.71 20.33
C ASP A 6 -0.56 5.82 19.32
N PRO A 7 -1.20 6.99 19.40
CA PRO A 7 -1.09 8.01 18.36
C PRO A 7 0.28 8.70 18.31
N SER A 8 1.06 8.64 19.39
CA SER A 8 2.42 9.18 19.47
C SER A 8 3.50 8.27 18.86
N VAL A 9 3.21 6.99 18.62
CA VAL A 9 4.19 6.00 18.14
C VAL A 9 4.19 5.97 16.61
N PRO A 10 5.17 6.49 15.87
CA PRO A 10 5.08 6.61 14.41
C PRO A 10 4.77 5.26 13.73
N VAL A 11 4.00 5.30 12.63
CA VAL A 11 3.83 4.12 11.76
C VAL A 11 5.10 3.99 10.92
N THR A 12 5.94 3.02 11.27
CA THR A 12 7.24 2.80 10.62
C THR A 12 7.26 1.57 9.73
N ASN A 13 6.23 0.72 9.84
CA ASN A 13 6.21 -0.60 9.23
C ASN A 13 4.98 -0.80 8.34
N SER A 14 5.17 -1.62 7.31
CA SER A 14 4.15 -1.95 6.31
C SER A 14 3.93 -3.46 6.23
N VAL A 15 2.68 -3.84 5.96
CA VAL A 15 2.29 -5.21 5.61
C VAL A 15 1.97 -5.26 4.12
N TYR A 16 2.53 -6.25 3.42
CA TYR A 16 2.30 -6.46 1.99
C TYR A 16 1.43 -7.69 1.78
N LEU A 17 0.43 -7.58 0.91
CA LEU A 17 -0.42 -8.69 0.49
C LEU A 17 -0.13 -8.99 -0.99
N VAL A 18 0.24 -10.23 -1.30
CA VAL A 18 0.53 -10.70 -2.65
C VAL A 18 -0.45 -11.79 -3.01
N GLU A 19 -1.27 -11.57 -4.03
CA GLU A 19 -2.23 -12.56 -4.54
C GLU A 19 -1.56 -13.47 -5.58
N ALA A 20 -1.34 -14.74 -5.23
CA ALA A 20 -0.53 -15.65 -6.06
C ALA A 20 -1.34 -16.61 -6.94
N SER A 21 -2.67 -16.69 -6.81
CA SER A 21 -3.49 -17.63 -7.60
C SER A 21 -3.46 -17.38 -9.10
N VAL A 22 -3.16 -16.13 -9.50
CA VAL A 22 -3.05 -15.69 -10.90
C VAL A 22 -1.68 -15.94 -11.52
N ILE A 23 -0.69 -16.39 -10.74
CA ILE A 23 0.67 -16.63 -11.22
C ILE A 23 0.76 -18.04 -11.84
N SER A 24 1.15 -18.12 -13.11
CA SER A 24 1.48 -19.40 -13.76
C SER A 24 2.86 -19.91 -13.33
N LEU A 25 3.12 -21.22 -13.51
CA LEU A 25 4.43 -21.81 -13.18
C LEU A 25 5.59 -21.13 -13.92
N LYS A 26 5.40 -20.73 -15.18
CA LYS A 26 6.42 -19.99 -15.95
C LYS A 26 6.71 -18.63 -15.32
N GLN A 27 5.68 -17.87 -14.99
CA GLN A 27 5.83 -16.58 -14.32
C GLN A 27 6.45 -16.73 -12.93
N ALA A 28 6.17 -17.81 -12.21
CA ALA A 28 6.80 -18.10 -10.92
C ALA A 28 8.31 -18.35 -11.04
N TRP A 29 8.78 -18.91 -12.16
CA TRP A 29 10.22 -19.03 -12.45
C TRP A 29 10.86 -17.70 -12.84
N ASP A 30 10.19 -16.90 -13.68
CA ASP A 30 10.63 -15.54 -14.01
C ASP A 30 10.62 -14.62 -12.76
N LEU A 31 9.79 -14.94 -11.76
CA LEU A 31 9.78 -14.28 -10.46
C LEU A 31 11.08 -14.45 -9.68
N LYS A 32 11.96 -15.39 -10.06
CA LYS A 32 13.28 -15.56 -9.42
C LYS A 32 14.11 -14.30 -9.52
N ASP A 33 14.29 -13.80 -10.74
CA ASP A 33 15.16 -12.64 -11.00
C ASP A 33 14.51 -11.39 -10.40
N PHE A 34 13.19 -11.25 -10.55
CA PHE A 34 12.41 -10.19 -9.92
C PHE A 34 12.48 -10.22 -8.39
N ALA A 35 12.38 -11.40 -7.75
CA ALA A 35 12.46 -11.53 -6.30
C ALA A 35 13.85 -11.14 -5.79
N GLN A 36 14.90 -11.40 -6.55
CA GLN A 36 16.26 -11.02 -6.20
C GLN A 36 16.43 -9.50 -6.26
N ASP A 37 15.92 -8.85 -7.31
CA ASP A 37 15.92 -7.39 -7.45
C ASP A 37 15.07 -6.71 -6.38
N VAL A 38 13.85 -7.20 -6.14
CA VAL A 38 12.95 -6.68 -5.10
C VAL A 38 13.57 -6.86 -3.73
N SER A 39 14.16 -8.02 -3.43
CA SER A 39 14.84 -8.25 -2.14
C SER A 39 16.00 -7.28 -1.96
N TRP A 40 16.77 -7.01 -3.02
CA TRP A 40 17.83 -6.01 -2.97
C TRP A 40 17.26 -4.62 -2.68
N ILE A 41 16.26 -4.15 -3.44
CA ILE A 41 15.61 -2.84 -3.24
C ILE A 41 15.06 -2.72 -1.81
N LEU A 42 14.35 -3.75 -1.33
CA LEU A 42 13.76 -3.75 0.00
C LEU A 42 14.84 -3.73 1.09
N ALA A 43 15.88 -4.55 0.97
CA ALA A 43 16.97 -4.59 1.94
C ALA A 43 17.83 -3.30 1.95
N THR A 44 18.07 -2.68 0.79
CA THR A 44 18.97 -1.51 0.70
C THR A 44 18.26 -0.18 0.88
N CYS A 45 17.07 -0.02 0.31
CA CYS A 45 16.36 1.27 0.30
C CYS A 45 15.34 1.39 1.43
N TYR A 46 14.84 0.25 1.93
CA TYR A 46 13.79 0.20 2.94
C TYR A 46 14.08 -0.83 4.06
N PRO A 47 15.29 -0.84 4.64
CA PRO A 47 15.58 -1.73 5.76
C PRO A 47 14.64 -1.42 6.92
N GLU A 48 14.18 -2.47 7.62
CA GLU A 48 13.36 -2.37 8.84
C GLU A 48 11.95 -1.79 8.70
N THR A 49 11.51 -1.38 7.51
CA THR A 49 10.13 -0.85 7.28
C THR A 49 9.12 -1.93 6.90
N ILE A 50 9.56 -3.17 6.70
CA ILE A 50 8.68 -4.29 6.38
C ILE A 50 8.36 -5.04 7.66
N ASP A 51 7.10 -5.16 8.03
CA ASP A 51 6.69 -6.08 9.09
C ASP A 51 6.55 -7.50 8.53
N ARG A 52 5.64 -7.69 7.56
CA ARG A 52 5.34 -8.98 6.94
C ARG A 52 4.94 -8.86 5.47
N ILE A 53 5.19 -9.93 4.72
CA ILE A 53 4.72 -10.12 3.34
C ILE A 53 3.89 -11.40 3.31
N PHE A 54 2.57 -11.29 3.16
CA PHE A 54 1.68 -12.44 3.02
C PHE A 54 1.51 -12.77 1.54
N VAL A 55 1.95 -13.97 1.14
CA VAL A 55 1.73 -14.52 -0.20
C VAL A 55 0.50 -15.44 -0.12
N CYS A 56 -0.63 -14.93 -0.57
CA CYS A 56 -1.95 -15.54 -0.44
C CYS A 56 -2.27 -16.49 -1.60
N ASN A 57 -3.15 -17.47 -1.32
CA ASN A 57 -3.65 -18.43 -2.30
C ASN A 57 -2.55 -19.20 -3.05
N VAL A 58 -1.49 -19.58 -2.34
CA VAL A 58 -0.35 -20.23 -2.99
C VAL A 58 -0.69 -21.64 -3.43
N SER A 59 -0.31 -21.98 -4.66
CA SER A 59 -0.31 -23.36 -5.11
C SER A 59 0.88 -24.13 -4.54
N SER A 60 0.78 -25.46 -4.48
CA SER A 60 1.79 -26.33 -3.87
C SER A 60 3.19 -26.13 -4.46
N TYR A 61 3.29 -25.85 -5.76
CA TYR A 61 4.58 -25.63 -6.43
C TYR A 61 5.31 -24.36 -5.99
N ILE A 62 4.61 -23.32 -5.51
CA ILE A 62 5.23 -22.06 -5.06
C ILE A 62 6.12 -22.31 -3.85
N THR A 63 5.69 -23.19 -2.94
CA THR A 63 6.50 -23.56 -1.77
C THR A 63 7.79 -24.27 -2.17
N THR A 64 7.77 -25.07 -3.23
CA THR A 64 8.95 -25.73 -3.79
C THR A 64 9.92 -24.72 -4.41
N ILE A 65 9.40 -23.78 -5.22
CA ILE A 65 10.20 -22.72 -5.84
C ILE A 65 10.82 -21.84 -4.75
N TRP A 66 10.07 -21.49 -3.71
CA TRP A 66 10.58 -20.70 -2.58
C TRP A 66 11.76 -21.37 -1.88
N GLY A 67 11.76 -22.70 -1.73
CA GLY A 67 12.91 -23.43 -1.18
C GLY A 67 14.21 -23.20 -1.94
N VAL A 68 14.13 -22.95 -3.25
CA VAL A 68 15.28 -22.57 -4.09
C VAL A 68 15.57 -21.07 -3.97
N LEU A 69 14.54 -20.23 -4.04
CA LEU A 69 14.67 -18.77 -4.01
C LEU A 69 15.18 -18.23 -2.67
N LYS A 70 14.84 -18.86 -1.55
CA LYS A 70 15.23 -18.44 -0.20
C LYS A 70 16.75 -18.28 -0.04
N LYS A 71 17.56 -18.99 -0.85
CA LYS A 71 19.03 -18.87 -0.83
C LYS A 71 19.55 -17.56 -1.44
N PHE A 72 18.72 -16.85 -2.18
CA PHE A 72 19.04 -15.61 -2.89
C PHE A 72 18.40 -14.37 -2.25
N VAL A 73 17.58 -14.57 -1.22
CA VAL A 73 16.93 -13.51 -0.44
C VAL A 73 17.67 -13.38 0.89
N ASP A 74 17.83 -12.15 1.40
CA ASP A 74 18.46 -11.97 2.70
C ASP A 74 17.65 -12.67 3.80
N PRO A 75 18.29 -13.22 4.85
CA PRO A 75 17.59 -14.01 5.88
C PRO A 75 16.47 -13.26 6.59
N VAL A 76 16.64 -11.95 6.83
CA VAL A 76 15.66 -11.13 7.58
C VAL A 76 14.41 -10.91 6.75
N THR A 77 14.54 -10.59 5.47
CA THR A 77 13.39 -10.50 4.54
C THR A 77 12.74 -11.85 4.33
N ALA A 78 13.52 -12.92 4.21
CA ALA A 78 12.99 -14.27 4.03
C ALA A 78 12.15 -14.76 5.22
N GLU A 79 12.44 -14.31 6.44
CA GLU A 79 11.65 -14.61 7.66
C GLU A 79 10.33 -13.84 7.72
N LYS A 80 10.24 -12.69 7.05
CA LYS A 80 9.02 -11.87 7.00
C LYS A 80 8.00 -12.36 5.97
N ILE A 81 8.40 -13.24 5.05
CA ILE A 81 7.53 -13.78 4.01
C ILE A 81 6.75 -14.99 4.54
N VAL A 82 5.42 -14.90 4.47
CA VAL A 82 4.49 -15.93 4.96
C VAL A 82 3.64 -16.42 3.78
N PHE A 83 3.73 -17.70 3.47
CA PHE A 83 2.95 -18.34 2.40
C PHE A 83 1.66 -18.93 2.97
N LEU A 84 0.52 -18.54 2.42
CA LEU A 84 -0.81 -18.96 2.88
C LEU A 84 -1.56 -19.70 1.77
N LYS A 85 -2.05 -20.91 2.09
CA LYS A 85 -3.02 -21.60 1.23
C LYS A 85 -4.38 -20.91 1.35
N SER A 86 -5.25 -21.08 0.37
CA SER A 86 -6.55 -20.38 0.32
C SER A 86 -7.37 -20.46 1.60
N ASN A 87 -7.41 -21.62 2.25
CA ASN A 87 -8.17 -21.81 3.50
C ASN A 87 -7.56 -21.07 4.71
N ASP A 88 -6.28 -20.69 4.64
CA ASP A 88 -5.55 -20.05 5.72
C ASP A 88 -5.47 -18.52 5.55
N VAL A 89 -5.88 -17.97 4.40
CA VAL A 89 -5.74 -16.54 4.07
C VAL A 89 -6.54 -15.66 5.04
N SER A 90 -7.86 -15.68 4.97
CA SER A 90 -8.72 -14.86 5.84
C SER A 90 -8.42 -15.03 7.34
N PRO A 91 -8.38 -16.25 7.92
CA PRO A 91 -8.15 -16.40 9.36
C PRO A 91 -6.76 -15.94 9.81
N THR A 92 -5.79 -15.85 8.89
CA THR A 92 -4.47 -15.29 9.21
C THR A 92 -4.47 -13.78 9.10
N LEU A 93 -5.02 -13.21 8.01
CA LEU A 93 -5.02 -11.76 7.79
C LEU A 93 -5.84 -11.02 8.84
N GLU A 94 -6.97 -11.59 9.30
CA GLU A 94 -7.83 -11.00 10.33
C GLU A 94 -7.16 -10.83 11.70
N LYS A 95 -6.01 -11.47 11.92
CA LYS A 95 -5.19 -11.27 13.14
C LYS A 95 -4.40 -9.96 13.11
N TYR A 96 -4.24 -9.36 11.94
CA TYR A 96 -3.38 -8.19 11.72
C TYR A 96 -4.12 -7.02 11.08
N ILE A 97 -5.19 -7.28 10.32
CA ILE A 97 -5.91 -6.30 9.53
C ILE A 97 -7.40 -6.48 9.80
N ASP A 98 -8.11 -5.39 10.08
CA ASP A 98 -9.56 -5.43 10.22
C ASP A 98 -10.20 -5.94 8.92
N PRO A 99 -11.24 -6.80 8.97
CA PRO A 99 -11.85 -7.38 7.78
C PRO A 99 -12.35 -6.34 6.76
N GLU A 100 -12.76 -5.15 7.21
CA GLU A 100 -13.18 -4.03 6.35
C GLU A 100 -12.06 -3.46 5.47
N ASN A 101 -10.80 -3.69 5.86
CA ASN A 101 -9.61 -3.22 5.17
C ASN A 101 -8.92 -4.33 4.35
N ILE A 102 -9.45 -5.56 4.39
CA ILE A 102 -8.95 -6.70 3.60
C ILE A 102 -9.75 -6.79 2.30
N PRO A 103 -9.10 -6.86 1.11
CA PRO A 103 -9.78 -7.07 -0.16
C PRO A 103 -10.69 -8.30 -0.15
N SER A 104 -11.86 -8.20 -0.79
CA SER A 104 -12.83 -9.29 -0.88
C SER A 104 -12.27 -10.52 -1.60
N GLN A 105 -11.33 -10.35 -2.55
CA GLN A 105 -10.62 -11.46 -3.18
C GLN A 105 -9.77 -12.29 -2.20
N LEU A 106 -9.40 -11.69 -1.06
CA LEU A 106 -8.64 -12.33 0.03
C LEU A 106 -9.53 -12.75 1.21
N GLY A 107 -10.85 -12.72 1.04
CA GLY A 107 -11.82 -13.12 2.07
C GLY A 107 -12.23 -11.99 3.02
N GLY A 108 -11.85 -10.75 2.75
CA GLY A 108 -12.30 -9.59 3.52
C GLY A 108 -13.59 -8.94 3.00
N ARG A 109 -13.84 -7.70 3.44
CA ARG A 109 -15.04 -6.91 3.10
C ARG A 109 -14.74 -5.66 2.26
N PHE A 110 -13.46 -5.36 2.01
CA PHE A 110 -13.08 -4.25 1.14
C PHE A 110 -13.30 -4.60 -0.33
N THR A 111 -14.16 -3.85 -1.01
CA THR A 111 -14.39 -4.06 -2.44
C THR A 111 -13.34 -3.32 -3.26
N PHE A 112 -12.25 -4.01 -3.61
CA PHE A 112 -11.18 -3.44 -4.42
C PHE A 112 -11.46 -3.57 -5.92
N THR A 113 -11.29 -2.46 -6.64
CA THR A 113 -11.29 -2.38 -8.10
C THR A 113 -10.00 -1.73 -8.57
N ASN A 114 -9.43 -2.23 -9.67
CA ASN A 114 -8.21 -1.66 -10.22
C ASN A 114 -8.43 -0.19 -10.63
N GLY A 115 -7.51 0.69 -10.24
CA GLY A 115 -7.58 2.12 -10.52
C GLY A 115 -8.50 2.92 -9.59
N MET A 116 -9.02 2.33 -8.51
CA MET A 116 -9.71 3.10 -7.46
C MET A 116 -8.80 4.17 -6.87
N LEU A 117 -9.38 5.34 -6.60
CA LEU A 117 -8.70 6.40 -5.87
C LEU A 117 -8.55 6.01 -4.39
N PRO A 118 -7.51 6.51 -3.69
CA PRO A 118 -7.37 6.30 -2.27
C PRO A 118 -8.59 6.85 -1.51
N ASP A 119 -9.18 6.01 -0.67
CA ASP A 119 -10.17 6.44 0.30
C ASP A 119 -9.45 6.78 1.61
N LEU A 120 -9.47 8.06 1.99
CA LEU A 120 -8.85 8.53 3.22
C LEU A 120 -9.74 8.19 4.41
N ASP A 121 -9.15 7.74 5.52
CA ASP A 121 -9.91 7.56 6.76
C ASP A 121 -10.51 8.87 7.26
N THR A 122 -11.56 8.75 8.08
CA THR A 122 -12.31 9.89 8.61
C THR A 122 -11.41 10.84 9.41
N GLY A 123 -10.40 10.33 10.10
CA GLY A 123 -9.42 11.13 10.83
C GLY A 123 -8.59 12.01 9.92
N ILE A 124 -8.07 11.50 8.80
CA ILE A 124 -7.33 12.30 7.80
C ILE A 124 -8.27 13.33 7.19
N ARG A 125 -9.46 12.89 6.76
CA ARG A 125 -10.42 13.76 6.08
C ARG A 125 -10.78 14.97 6.94
N ASN A 126 -10.98 14.75 8.24
CA ASN A 126 -11.28 15.80 9.21
C ASN A 126 -10.07 16.68 9.55
N ALA A 127 -8.86 16.12 9.48
CA ALA A 127 -7.62 16.88 9.67
C ALA A 127 -7.25 17.74 8.46
N LEU A 128 -7.90 17.55 7.31
CA LEU A 128 -7.65 18.29 6.09
C LEU A 128 -8.69 19.38 5.87
N HIS A 129 -8.22 20.61 5.66
CA HIS A 129 -9.03 21.70 5.13
C HIS A 129 -9.00 21.62 3.60
N TRP A 130 -10.08 21.07 3.03
CA TRP A 130 -10.25 20.89 1.60
C TRP A 130 -10.41 22.23 0.88
N THR A 131 -9.76 22.37 -0.28
CA THR A 131 -9.92 23.54 -1.13
C THR A 131 -11.15 23.34 -2.00
N THR A 132 -12.05 24.33 -2.06
CA THR A 132 -13.18 24.30 -2.98
C THR A 132 -12.67 24.52 -4.41
N PRO A 133 -12.90 23.57 -5.34
CA PRO A 133 -12.60 23.77 -6.75
C PRO A 133 -13.33 24.99 -7.31
N SER A 134 -12.71 25.67 -8.27
CA SER A 134 -13.26 26.86 -8.93
C SER A 134 -14.54 26.61 -9.73
N ASP A 135 -14.88 25.36 -10.03
CA ASP A 135 -16.15 24.95 -10.65
C ASP A 135 -17.28 24.70 -9.63
N GLY A 136 -17.01 24.89 -8.33
CA GLY A 136 -17.98 24.71 -7.26
C GLY A 136 -18.28 23.26 -6.90
N SER A 137 -17.54 22.28 -7.46
CA SER A 137 -17.71 20.87 -7.10
C SER A 137 -17.06 20.57 -5.74
N ASP A 138 -17.87 20.35 -4.70
CA ASP A 138 -17.33 19.90 -3.42
C ASP A 138 -16.93 18.42 -3.54
N THR A 139 -15.64 18.14 -3.70
CA THR A 139 -15.20 16.75 -3.91
C THR A 139 -14.77 16.08 -2.63
N GLY A 140 -14.39 16.81 -1.58
CA GLY A 140 -13.93 16.26 -0.28
C GLY A 140 -12.99 15.05 -0.42
N SER A 141 -12.23 14.97 -1.51
CA SER A 141 -11.51 13.79 -1.96
C SER A 141 -10.29 14.16 -2.80
N LEU A 142 -9.38 13.20 -2.93
CA LEU A 142 -8.15 13.38 -3.69
C LEU A 142 -8.43 13.28 -5.20
N PRO A 143 -7.94 14.22 -6.03
CA PRO A 143 -8.08 14.11 -7.48
C PRO A 143 -7.16 13.00 -8.03
N PRO A 144 -7.44 12.49 -9.24
CA PRO A 144 -6.56 11.53 -9.90
C PRO A 144 -5.17 12.13 -10.21
N GLY A 145 -4.17 11.26 -10.27
CA GLY A 145 -2.80 11.60 -10.62
C GLY A 145 -1.93 11.97 -9.41
N PRO A 146 -0.71 12.48 -9.65
CA PRO A 146 0.29 12.66 -8.60
C PRO A 146 -0.04 13.84 -7.69
N ILE A 147 0.09 13.62 -6.38
CA ILE A 147 -0.08 14.62 -5.33
C ILE A 147 1.23 14.76 -4.56
N LYS A 148 1.62 16.00 -4.26
CA LYS A 148 2.81 16.32 -3.48
C LYS A 148 2.42 17.08 -2.22
N TRP A 149 3.12 16.79 -1.13
CA TRP A 149 3.10 17.63 0.06
C TRP A 149 4.13 18.75 -0.09
N VAL A 150 3.68 19.99 0.02
CA VAL A 150 4.54 21.18 0.00
C VAL A 150 4.34 21.98 1.28
N GLN A 151 5.31 22.83 1.62
CA GLN A 151 5.20 23.75 2.73
C GLN A 151 4.98 25.15 2.19
N ASP A 152 3.96 25.86 2.70
CA ASP A 152 3.72 27.26 2.33
C ASP A 152 4.66 28.21 3.08
N GLU A 153 4.64 29.50 2.73
CA GLU A 153 5.46 30.53 3.38
C GLU A 153 5.20 30.66 4.89
N GLY A 154 4.03 30.25 5.35
CA GLY A 154 3.64 30.21 6.76
C GLY A 154 4.01 28.91 7.48
N GLY A 155 4.71 27.99 6.81
CA GLY A 155 5.12 26.71 7.39
C GLY A 155 4.03 25.63 7.40
N ARG A 156 2.84 25.89 6.85
CA ARG A 156 1.73 24.93 6.78
C ARG A 156 1.98 23.91 5.67
N ARG A 157 1.54 22.67 5.89
CA ARG A 157 1.65 21.61 4.89
C ARG A 157 0.42 21.58 4.00
N GLU A 158 0.64 21.57 2.69
CA GLU A 158 -0.40 21.57 1.67
C GLU A 158 -0.25 20.36 0.74
N ALA A 159 -1.38 19.71 0.43
CA ALA A 159 -1.46 18.73 -0.63
C ALA A 159 -1.72 19.46 -1.96
N VAL A 160 -0.83 19.26 -2.93
CA VAL A 160 -0.90 19.88 -4.26
C VAL A 160 -0.95 18.80 -5.33
N ALA A 161 -2.01 18.79 -6.12
CA ALA A 161 -2.12 17.97 -7.31
C ALA A 161 -1.21 18.55 -8.40
N THR A 162 -0.32 17.71 -8.92
CA THR A 162 0.70 18.10 -9.91
C THR A 162 0.55 17.28 -11.19
N GLY A 163 1.46 17.48 -12.16
CA GLY A 163 1.49 16.74 -13.42
C GLY A 163 0.86 17.52 -14.56
N SER A 164 0.10 16.84 -15.42
CA SER A 164 -0.64 17.47 -16.51
C SER A 164 -2.01 16.85 -16.73
N VAL A 165 -2.97 17.67 -17.17
CA VAL A 165 -4.33 17.26 -17.54
C VAL A 165 -4.62 17.83 -18.92
N GLY A 166 -4.99 16.96 -19.88
CA GLY A 166 -5.20 17.39 -21.27
C GLY A 166 -3.94 17.99 -21.93
N GLY A 167 -2.74 17.59 -21.49
CA GLY A 167 -1.47 18.13 -21.97
C GLY A 167 -1.06 19.46 -21.33
N LEU A 168 -1.91 20.07 -20.49
CA LEU A 168 -1.60 21.30 -19.77
C LEU A 168 -1.05 20.99 -18.38
N GLN A 169 -0.02 21.70 -17.96
CA GLN A 169 0.56 21.54 -16.64
C GLN A 169 -0.48 21.87 -15.54
N ARG A 170 -0.60 20.99 -14.56
CA ARG A 170 -1.45 21.15 -13.38
C ARG A 170 -0.59 21.42 -12.16
N THR A 171 -0.97 22.44 -11.38
CA THR A 171 -0.47 22.69 -10.03
C THR A 171 -1.62 23.30 -9.25
N GLU A 172 -2.36 22.43 -8.56
CA GLU A 172 -3.63 22.78 -7.93
C GLU A 172 -3.58 22.39 -6.46
N ARG A 173 -3.93 23.32 -5.58
CA ARG A 173 -4.03 23.05 -4.14
C ARG A 173 -5.28 22.22 -3.88
N VAL A 174 -5.11 21.07 -3.26
CA VAL A 174 -6.19 20.12 -2.93
C VAL A 174 -6.67 20.32 -1.50
N ALA A 175 -5.74 20.35 -0.55
CA ALA A 175 -6.06 20.50 0.86
C ALA A 175 -4.88 21.09 1.64
N VAL A 176 -5.16 21.66 2.81
CA VAL A 176 -4.17 22.11 3.78
C VAL A 176 -4.33 21.28 5.05
N LEU A 177 -3.22 20.80 5.61
CA LEU A 177 -3.24 20.10 6.89
C LEU A 177 -3.60 21.10 8.00
N GLY A 178 -4.66 20.81 8.74
CA GLY A 178 -5.06 21.55 9.94
C GLY A 178 -3.96 21.49 11.01
N SER A 179 -3.80 22.61 11.72
CA SER A 179 -2.87 22.76 12.85
C SER A 179 -3.35 22.06 14.11
#